data_AF-A0A0F9WAZ9-F1
#
_entry.id   AF-A0A0F9WAZ9-F1
#
_cell.length_a   1.000
_cell.length_b   1.000
_cell.length_c   1.000
_cell.angle_alpha   90.00
_cell.angle_beta   90.00
_cell.angle_gamma   90.00
#
_symmetry.space_group_name_H-M   'P 1'
#
loop_
_entity.id
_entity.type
_entity.pdbx_description
1 polymer ?
#
loop_
_entity_poly.entity_id
_entity_poly.type
_entity_poly.pdbx_seq_one_letter_code
_entity_poly.pdbx_strand_id
1 'polypeptide(L)'
;MPTVDLTGVETNAFDALPRGRYRVIVDRLPELRISGNGNEGAFWLFRVTEALNTNPVLEDPSSVIDRTIPHNTSFSAQSLWNLKRTLVALGAEPETLEGSVDVDEEFLAEFEGREAIVSVTQREYQGEMQNNIQNIRALSEEEVGALA
;
A
#
# COMPACT_ATOMS: atom_id res chain seq x y z
N MET A 1 -16.73 -24.55 21.36
CA MET A 1 -16.57 -23.72 20.15
C MET A 1 -17.44 -22.48 20.32
N PRO A 2 -16.97 -21.27 20.00
CA PRO A 2 -17.83 -20.10 20.07
C PRO A 2 -18.96 -20.22 19.04
N THR A 3 -20.19 -19.87 19.43
CA THR A 3 -21.32 -19.66 18.53
C THR A 3 -21.32 -18.18 18.14
N VAL A 4 -21.33 -17.89 16.84
CA VAL A 4 -21.32 -16.53 16.30
C VAL A 4 -22.69 -16.24 15.69
N ASP A 5 -23.31 -15.12 16.10
CA ASP A 5 -24.54 -14.60 15.50
C ASP A 5 -24.19 -13.45 14.56
N LEU A 6 -24.54 -13.61 13.29
CA LEU A 6 -24.28 -12.64 12.22
C LEU A 6 -25.58 -11.99 11.72
N THR A 7 -26.68 -12.13 12.48
CA THR A 7 -27.95 -11.50 12.14
C THR A 7 -27.80 -9.98 12.12
N GLY A 8 -28.12 -9.35 10.99
CA GLY A 8 -27.98 -7.89 10.81
C GLY A 8 -26.57 -7.42 10.45
N VAL A 9 -25.62 -8.34 10.22
CA VAL A 9 -24.31 -7.99 9.66
C VAL A 9 -24.44 -7.89 8.15
N GLU A 10 -24.27 -6.67 7.61
CA GLU A 10 -24.27 -6.44 6.18
C GLU A 10 -22.99 -6.98 5.52
N THR A 11 -23.15 -7.61 4.37
CA THR A 11 -22.01 -7.96 3.51
C THR A 11 -21.48 -6.67 2.89
N ASN A 12 -20.45 -6.08 3.50
CA ASN A 12 -19.71 -4.99 2.86
C ASN A 12 -18.94 -5.55 1.67
N ALA A 13 -19.43 -5.29 0.46
CA ALA A 13 -18.62 -5.45 -0.74
C ALA A 13 -17.40 -4.52 -0.64
N PHE A 14 -16.24 -4.95 -1.15
CA PHE A 14 -15.05 -4.10 -1.18
C PHE A 14 -15.37 -2.82 -1.96
N ASP A 15 -15.42 -1.69 -1.24
CA ASP A 15 -15.48 -0.39 -1.88
C ASP A 15 -14.06 -0.06 -2.36
N ALA A 16 -13.90 0.18 -3.66
CA ALA A 16 -12.63 0.58 -4.24
C ALA A 16 -12.44 2.08 -4.06
N LEU A 17 -11.22 2.51 -3.73
CA LEU A 17 -10.90 3.93 -3.69
C LEU A 17 -11.09 4.53 -5.08
N PRO A 18 -11.57 5.78 -5.19
CA PRO A 18 -11.54 6.49 -6.45
C PRO A 18 -10.12 6.54 -7.02
N ARG A 19 -9.98 6.59 -8.34
CA ARG A 19 -8.65 6.83 -8.92
C ARG A 19 -8.14 8.19 -8.43
N GLY A 20 -6.86 8.27 -8.09
CA GLY A 20 -6.33 9.47 -7.46
C GLY A 20 -4.97 9.28 -6.83
N ARG A 21 -4.52 10.30 -6.12
CA ARG A 21 -3.31 10.30 -5.30
C ARG A 21 -3.68 10.43 -3.85
N TYR A 22 -3.07 9.59 -3.03
CA TYR A 22 -3.30 9.52 -1.60
C TYR A 22 -1.95 9.58 -0.89
N ARG A 23 -1.87 10.39 0.17
CA ARG A 23 -0.83 10.24 1.18
C ARG A 23 -1.19 9.01 2.00
N VAL A 24 -0.21 8.16 2.23
CA VAL A 24 -0.38 6.92 2.97
C VAL A 24 0.74 6.72 3.97
N ILE A 25 0.45 5.93 4.98
CA ILE A 25 1.41 5.40 5.94
C ILE A 25 1.42 3.88 5.86
N VAL A 26 2.58 3.25 6.09
CA VAL A 26 2.66 1.81 6.31
C VAL A 26 1.97 1.50 7.64
N ASP A 27 0.80 0.88 7.58
CA ASP A 27 -0.13 0.74 8.71
C ASP A 27 0.36 -0.25 9.78
N ARG A 28 1.08 -1.28 9.33
CA ARG A 28 1.62 -2.35 10.15
C ARG A 28 2.86 -2.93 9.50
N LEU A 29 3.65 -3.67 10.29
CA LEU A 29 4.79 -4.47 9.81
C LEU A 29 4.46 -5.19 8.49
N PRO A 30 5.21 -4.94 7.40
CA PRO A 30 5.03 -5.67 6.15
C PRO A 30 5.28 -7.16 6.34
N GLU A 31 4.43 -8.00 5.76
CA GLU A 31 4.50 -9.45 5.93
C GLU A 31 5.27 -10.08 4.77
N LEU A 32 6.20 -10.99 5.07
CA LEU A 32 6.71 -11.93 4.06
C LEU A 32 5.60 -12.93 3.71
N ARG A 33 5.30 -13.03 2.42
CA ARG A 33 4.27 -13.95 1.92
C ARG A 33 4.82 -14.80 0.79
N ILE A 34 4.46 -16.07 0.84
CA ILE A 34 4.65 -17.02 -0.26
C ILE A 34 3.30 -17.18 -0.95
N SER A 35 3.21 -16.76 -2.20
CA SER A 35 2.01 -16.97 -3.02
C SER A 35 1.79 -18.46 -3.29
N GLY A 36 0.56 -18.85 -3.63
CA GLY A 36 0.22 -20.26 -3.95
C GLY A 36 1.05 -20.89 -5.09
N ASN A 37 1.72 -20.06 -5.89
CA ASN A 37 2.62 -20.50 -6.97
C ASN A 37 4.10 -20.59 -6.52
N GLY A 38 4.37 -20.47 -5.21
CA GLY A 38 5.72 -20.53 -4.63
C GLY A 38 6.53 -19.25 -4.74
N ASN A 39 5.99 -18.18 -5.34
CA ASN A 39 6.70 -16.90 -5.42
C ASN A 39 6.61 -16.18 -4.08
N GLU A 40 7.77 -15.85 -3.53
CA GLU A 40 7.92 -15.03 -2.33
C GLU A 40 7.77 -13.53 -2.66
N GLY A 41 7.40 -12.76 -1.65
CA GLY A 41 7.29 -11.31 -1.74
C GLY A 41 6.95 -10.68 -0.41
N ALA A 42 7.01 -9.35 -0.38
CA ALA A 42 6.52 -8.56 0.74
C ALA A 42 5.10 -8.06 0.46
N PHE A 43 4.24 -8.18 1.47
CA PHE A 43 2.87 -7.66 1.49
C PHE A 43 2.81 -6.42 2.38
N TRP A 44 2.44 -5.31 1.76
CA TRP A 44 2.33 -4.00 2.38
C TRP A 44 0.86 -3.66 2.57
N LEU A 45 0.54 -3.04 3.70
CA LEU A 45 -0.76 -2.44 3.93
C LEU A 45 -0.60 -0.94 4.12
N PHE A 46 -1.02 -0.17 3.11
CA PHE A 46 -0.95 1.28 3.17
C PHE A 46 -2.27 1.85 3.66
N ARG A 47 -2.26 2.56 4.80
CA ARG A 47 -3.44 3.26 5.30
C ARG A 47 -3.44 4.69 4.77
N VAL A 48 -4.58 5.14 4.24
CA VAL A 48 -4.75 6.50 3.73
C VAL A 48 -4.78 7.49 4.89
N THR A 49 -3.90 8.49 4.82
CA THR A 49 -3.84 9.62 5.77
C THR A 49 -4.36 10.91 5.16
N GLU A 50 -4.34 11.03 3.82
CA GLU A 50 -4.84 12.21 3.10
C GLU A 50 -5.22 11.86 1.65
N ALA A 51 -6.30 12.48 1.15
CA ALA A 51 -6.65 12.44 -0.27
C ALA A 51 -6.17 13.73 -0.96
N LEU A 52 -5.15 13.63 -1.83
CA LEU A 52 -4.50 14.78 -2.46
C LEU A 52 -5.26 15.24 -3.71
N ASN A 53 -5.63 14.27 -4.55
CA ASN A 53 -6.52 14.50 -5.68
C ASN A 53 -7.21 13.20 -6.05
N THR A 54 -8.49 13.26 -6.39
CA THR A 54 -9.26 12.11 -6.82
C THR A 54 -10.07 12.44 -8.06
N ASN A 55 -10.45 11.41 -8.81
CA ASN A 55 -11.36 11.52 -9.93
C ASN A 55 -12.32 10.32 -9.94
N PRO A 56 -13.61 10.48 -9.60
CA PRO A 56 -14.27 11.75 -9.29
C PRO A 56 -13.71 12.43 -8.04
N VAL A 57 -13.89 13.75 -7.96
CA VAL A 57 -13.58 14.50 -6.74
C VAL A 57 -14.48 13.99 -5.63
N LEU A 58 -13.89 13.64 -4.49
CA LEU A 58 -14.63 13.22 -3.30
C LEU A 58 -15.43 14.41 -2.76
N GLU A 59 -16.72 14.19 -2.48
CA GLU A 59 -17.53 15.19 -1.77
C GLU A 59 -17.05 15.37 -0.32
N ASP A 60 -16.64 14.26 0.30
CA ASP A 60 -16.03 14.22 1.64
C ASP A 60 -14.68 13.48 1.58
N PRO A 61 -13.54 14.20 1.59
CA PRO A 61 -12.21 13.59 1.63
C PRO A 61 -11.96 12.74 2.89
N SER A 62 -12.70 12.96 3.99
CA SER A 62 -12.54 12.18 5.21
C SER A 62 -13.07 10.74 5.06
N SER A 63 -14.00 10.52 4.11
CA SER A 63 -14.61 9.20 3.82
C SER A 63 -13.62 8.13 3.36
N VAL A 64 -12.41 8.54 2.94
CA VAL A 64 -11.37 7.62 2.48
C VAL A 64 -10.20 7.48 3.45
N ILE A 65 -10.15 8.28 4.50
CA ILE A 65 -9.13 8.19 5.55
C ILE A 65 -9.29 6.86 6.28
N ASP A 66 -8.17 6.31 6.73
CA ASP A 66 -8.06 5.00 7.38
C ASP A 66 -8.40 3.78 6.51
N ARG A 67 -8.85 3.97 5.27
CA ARG A 67 -8.96 2.88 4.31
C ARG A 67 -7.58 2.36 3.95
N THR A 68 -7.50 1.04 3.78
CA THR A 68 -6.24 0.36 3.50
C THR A 68 -6.12 -0.06 2.05
N ILE A 69 -4.94 0.09 1.48
CA ILE A 69 -4.58 -0.31 0.12
C ILE A 69 -3.55 -1.44 0.23
N PRO A 70 -3.94 -2.69 -0.06
CA PRO A 70 -2.99 -3.79 -0.11
C PRO A 70 -2.05 -3.62 -1.32
N HIS A 71 -0.76 -3.87 -1.11
CA HIS A 71 0.24 -3.83 -2.17
C HIS A 71 1.19 -5.01 -2.03
N ASN A 72 1.50 -5.66 -3.14
CA ASN A 72 2.39 -6.82 -3.16
C ASN A 72 3.62 -6.50 -4.00
N THR A 73 4.80 -6.80 -3.47
CA THR A 73 6.06 -6.73 -4.20
C THR A 73 6.70 -8.11 -4.24
N SER A 74 6.64 -8.78 -5.40
CA SER A 74 7.25 -10.09 -5.59
C SER A 74 8.78 -10.01 -5.64
N PHE A 75 9.46 -11.02 -5.09
CA PHE A 75 10.92 -11.19 -5.15
C PHE A 75 11.39 -11.89 -6.43
N SER A 76 10.47 -12.19 -7.36
CA SER A 76 10.83 -12.65 -8.69
C SER A 76 11.64 -11.59 -9.44
N ALA A 77 12.67 -11.99 -10.19
CA ALA A 77 13.58 -11.09 -10.88
C ALA A 77 12.88 -10.04 -11.76
N GLN A 78 11.75 -10.40 -12.38
CA GLN A 78 10.95 -9.51 -13.23
C GLN A 78 10.19 -8.42 -12.45
N SER A 79 10.05 -8.58 -11.12
CA SER A 79 9.25 -7.72 -10.25
C SER A 79 10.08 -6.95 -9.21
N LEU A 80 11.39 -7.22 -9.11
CA LEU A 80 12.29 -6.56 -8.14
C LEU A 80 12.32 -5.03 -8.28
N TRP A 81 12.09 -4.50 -9.49
CA TRP A 81 11.96 -3.06 -9.71
C TRP A 81 10.81 -2.44 -8.89
N ASN A 82 9.72 -3.19 -8.67
CA ASN A 82 8.57 -2.72 -7.89
C ASN A 82 8.89 -2.71 -6.39
N LEU A 83 9.64 -3.71 -5.91
CA LEU A 83 10.20 -3.71 -4.55
C LEU A 83 11.12 -2.50 -4.36
N LYS A 84 12.15 -2.34 -5.20
CA LYS A 84 13.10 -1.21 -5.12
C LYS A 84 12.38 0.14 -5.13
N ARG A 85 11.43 0.34 -6.05
CA ARG A 85 10.62 1.56 -6.11
C ARG A 85 9.83 1.81 -4.82
N THR A 86 9.29 0.75 -4.21
CA THR A 86 8.53 0.85 -2.96
C THR A 86 9.45 1.24 -1.79
N LEU A 87 10.59 0.58 -1.65
CA LEU A 87 11.57 0.87 -0.59
C LEU A 87 12.12 2.31 -0.71
N VAL A 88 12.50 2.74 -1.91
CA VAL A 88 12.96 4.12 -2.16
C VAL A 88 11.86 5.14 -1.86
N ALA A 89 10.62 4.87 -2.27
CA ALA A 89 9.51 5.76 -1.97
C ALA A 89 9.22 5.87 -0.47
N LEU A 90 9.56 4.84 0.31
CA LEU A 90 9.51 4.84 1.76
C LEU A 90 10.82 5.34 2.40
N GLY A 91 11.73 5.96 1.64
CA GLY A 91 12.92 6.60 2.19
C GLY A 91 14.11 5.68 2.44
N ALA A 92 14.19 4.54 1.76
CA ALA A 92 15.48 3.86 1.60
C ALA A 92 16.36 4.62 0.59
N GLU A 93 17.64 4.76 0.90
CA GLU A 93 18.62 5.35 -0.01
C GLU A 93 18.84 4.43 -1.23
N PRO A 94 18.71 4.93 -2.48
CA PRO A 94 18.86 4.09 -3.68
C PRO A 94 20.18 3.31 -3.75
N GLU A 95 21.25 3.87 -3.20
CA GLU A 95 22.62 3.34 -3.16
C GLU A 95 22.75 2.15 -2.21
N THR A 96 21.98 2.11 -1.11
CA THR A 96 21.98 0.97 -0.17
C THR A 96 21.23 -0.23 -0.73
N LEU A 97 20.44 -0.02 -1.78
CA LEU A 97 19.68 -1.03 -2.51
C LEU A 97 20.38 -1.49 -3.80
N GLU A 98 21.69 -1.26 -3.92
CA GLU A 98 22.50 -1.79 -5.01
C GLU A 98 23.12 -3.13 -4.63
N GLY A 99 22.91 -4.15 -5.47
CA GLY A 99 23.43 -5.50 -5.24
C GLY A 99 22.45 -6.42 -4.51
N SER A 100 22.99 -7.36 -3.73
CA SER A 100 22.20 -8.32 -2.97
C SER A 100 21.74 -7.67 -1.65
N VAL A 101 20.44 -7.69 -1.40
CA VAL A 101 19.82 -7.22 -0.16
C VAL A 101 19.16 -8.43 0.50
N ASP A 102 19.40 -8.61 1.79
CA ASP A 102 18.68 -9.59 2.59
C ASP A 102 17.36 -8.95 3.04
N VAL A 103 16.23 -9.52 2.62
CA VAL A 103 14.90 -8.97 2.89
C VAL A 103 14.19 -9.91 3.85
N ASP A 104 14.43 -9.70 5.14
CA ASP A 104 13.81 -10.42 6.24
C ASP A 104 12.79 -9.55 6.99
N GLU A 105 12.20 -10.09 8.06
CA GLU A 105 11.21 -9.38 8.88
C GLU A 105 11.82 -8.14 9.58
N GLU A 106 13.10 -8.21 9.98
CA GLU A 106 13.79 -7.09 10.65
C GLU A 106 14.01 -5.93 9.68
N PHE A 107 14.47 -6.22 8.46
CA PHE A 107 14.60 -5.25 7.39
C PHE A 107 13.25 -4.59 7.06
N LEU A 108 12.17 -5.37 6.95
CA LEU A 108 10.85 -4.83 6.64
C LEU A 108 10.27 -3.98 7.78
N ALA A 109 10.62 -4.27 9.04
CA ALA A 109 10.18 -3.51 10.21
C ALA A 109 10.64 -2.05 10.19
N GLU A 110 11.78 -1.75 9.54
CA GLU A 110 12.28 -0.39 9.42
C GLU A 110 11.34 0.54 8.62
N PHE A 111 10.40 -0.04 7.86
CA PHE A 111 9.47 0.70 7.00
C PHE A 111 8.08 0.89 7.63
N GLU A 112 7.79 0.26 8.77
CA GLU A 112 6.54 0.50 9.50
C GLU A 112 6.42 1.98 9.87
N GLY A 113 5.23 2.56 9.70
CA GLY A 113 4.98 3.97 9.99
C GLY A 113 5.59 4.95 8.98
N ARG A 114 6.31 4.49 7.95
CA ARG A 114 6.84 5.39 6.92
C ARG A 114 5.74 5.84 5.96
N GLU A 115 5.87 7.08 5.49
CA GLU A 115 4.90 7.69 4.60
C GLU A 115 5.34 7.67 3.15
N ALA A 116 4.36 7.60 2.25
CA ALA A 116 4.54 7.73 0.81
C ALA A 116 3.31 8.36 0.16
N ILE A 117 3.43 8.67 -1.14
CA ILE A 117 2.28 9.03 -1.98
C ILE A 117 2.05 7.94 -3.01
N VAL A 118 0.84 7.38 -3.00
CA VAL A 118 0.40 6.33 -3.91
C VAL A 118 -0.58 6.88 -4.94
N SER A 119 -0.38 6.52 -6.20
CA SER A 119 -1.33 6.75 -7.28
C SER A 119 -2.16 5.49 -7.49
N VAL A 120 -3.44 5.56 -7.16
CA VAL A 120 -4.39 4.44 -7.26
C VAL A 120 -5.24 4.60 -8.51
N THR A 121 -5.47 3.49 -9.19
CA THR A 121 -6.54 3.33 -10.18
C THR A 121 -7.41 2.16 -9.77
N GLN A 122 -8.63 2.11 -10.30
CA GLN A 122 -9.49 0.94 -10.14
C GLN A 122 -9.22 -0.04 -11.28
N ARG A 123 -9.19 -1.34 -10.97
CA ARG A 123 -9.16 -2.41 -11.96
C ARG A 123 -10.22 -3.45 -11.62
N GLU A 124 -10.83 -4.05 -12.62
CA GLU A 124 -11.66 -5.23 -12.42
C GLU A 124 -10.77 -6.47 -12.38
N TYR A 125 -10.94 -7.29 -11.34
CA TYR A 125 -10.25 -8.56 -11.20
C TYR A 125 -11.24 -9.61 -10.71
N GLN A 126 -11.44 -10.67 -11.51
CA GLN A 126 -12.40 -11.74 -11.22
C GLN A 126 -13.84 -11.25 -10.96
N GLY A 127 -14.25 -10.16 -11.63
CA GLY A 127 -15.58 -9.57 -11.47
C GLY A 127 -15.71 -8.59 -10.29
N GLU A 128 -14.64 -8.38 -9.52
CA GLU A 128 -14.62 -7.42 -8.41
C GLU A 128 -13.71 -6.24 -8.72
N MET A 129 -14.15 -5.04 -8.33
CA MET A 129 -13.31 -3.85 -8.42
C MET A 129 -12.27 -3.86 -7.32
N GLN A 130 -11.01 -3.66 -7.69
CA GLN A 130 -9.89 -3.62 -6.76
C GLN A 130 -9.09 -2.33 -6.92
N ASN A 131 -8.45 -1.92 -5.82
CA ASN A 131 -7.43 -0.89 -5.86
C ASN A 131 -6.19 -1.43 -6.56
N ASN A 132 -5.62 -0.63 -7.46
CA ASN A 132 -4.37 -0.93 -8.13
C ASN A 132 -3.42 0.26 -8.01
N ILE A 133 -2.29 0.05 -7.34
CA ILE A 133 -1.24 1.06 -7.23
C ILE A 133 -0.49 1.10 -8.57
N GLN A 134 -0.63 2.21 -9.30
CA GLN A 134 0.13 2.48 -10.52
C GLN A 134 1.54 2.97 -10.20
N ASN A 135 1.63 3.83 -9.18
CA ASN A 135 2.89 4.44 -8.78
C ASN A 135 2.95 4.70 -7.29
N ILE A 136 4.17 4.66 -6.74
CA ILE A 136 4.50 5.05 -5.36
C ILE A 136 5.72 5.97 -5.42
N ARG A 137 5.69 7.08 -4.66
CA ARG A 137 6.80 8.04 -4.57
C ARG A 137 6.99 8.54 -3.15
N ALA A 138 8.19 9.00 -2.86
CA ALA A 138 8.49 9.73 -1.63
C ALA A 138 7.72 11.06 -1.58
N LEU A 139 7.54 11.56 -0.36
CA LEU A 139 7.05 12.92 -0.12
C LEU A 139 8.11 13.93 -0.58
N SER A 140 7.66 15.07 -1.09
CA SER A 140 8.55 16.23 -1.28
C SER A 140 8.86 16.90 0.06
N GLU A 141 9.91 17.72 0.10
CA GLU A 141 10.26 18.52 1.30
C GLU A 141 9.06 19.38 1.78
N GLU A 142 8.29 19.92 0.85
CA GLU A 142 7.08 20.70 1.13
C GLU A 142 5.97 19.85 1.77
N GLU A 143 5.76 18.62 1.28
CA GLU A 143 4.76 17.68 1.81
C GLU A 143 5.14 17.12 3.20
N VAL A 144 6.45 17.07 3.50
CA VAL A 144 6.96 16.75 4.84
C VAL A 144 6.74 17.92 5.80
N GLY A 145 7.04 19.15 5.36
CA GLY A 145 6.97 20.37 6.19
C GLY A 145 5.56 20.82 6.55
N ALA A 146 4.53 20.43 5.78
CA ALA A 146 3.13 20.75 6.08
C ALA A 146 2.57 20.08 7.36
N LEU A 147 3.36 19.24 8.04
CA LEU A 147 3.04 18.58 9.30
C LEU A 147 3.77 19.16 10.53
N ALA A 148 4.65 20.15 10.36
CA ALA A 148 5.44 20.75 11.45
C ALA A 148 4.72 21.90 12.17
#